data_AF-A0A3D3DM16-F1
#
_entry.id   AF-A0A3D3DM16-F1
#
_cell.length_a   1.000
_cell.length_b   1.000
_cell.length_c   1.000
_cell.angle_alpha   90.00
_cell.angle_beta   90.00
_cell.angle_gamma   90.00
#
_symmetry.space_group_name_H-M   'P 1'
#
loop_
_entity.id
_entity.type
_entity.pdbx_description
1 polymer ?
#
loop_
_entity_poly.entity_id
_entity_poly.type
_entity_poly.pdbx_seq_one_letter_code
_entity_poly.pdbx_strand_id
1 'polypeptide(L)'
;LFWPAMLRGADFRTPTAVFTHGFLTINGQKMSKSRGTFITARTYLDHLDPDYLRYYFAAKLNNRVEDLDFNAEDFVTRVNADLVGKVVNIASRCSGFIEKHFSGQLSAAEPEASLNDQFWKGHDVICRHFERREYSRAVREIMSLADTANQYINDLKPWIIAKDPDRREELQAVCTHGLNLFRMLITWLAPVVPDLAERSGQFLRHSVTEKGSLRQIQTPLLNHEIGTFSRLLDRIDPDQVQAMMEETQLMNSDATDSAAGKHMRDEPLSPQITIDDFAKVDLRVVRVIAAEHVEGADKLLKFTLDLGDETRDVFAGIKSAYDPQQLVGRQVVMVANLAPRKMRFGVSNGMILAASGVDDHDGIFVLSPDGGAQPGMRVR
;
A
#
# COMPACT_ATOMS: atom_id res chain seq x y z
N LEU A 1 -2.85 -27.92 0.67
CA LEU A 1 -3.53 -29.19 0.30
C LEU A 1 -3.28 -29.54 -1.16
N PHE A 2 -3.69 -28.72 -2.13
CA PHE A 2 -3.52 -29.03 -3.57
C PHE A 2 -2.06 -29.18 -4.01
N TRP A 3 -1.17 -28.28 -3.60
CA TRP A 3 0.23 -28.28 -4.06
C TRP A 3 0.99 -29.58 -3.71
N PRO A 4 1.02 -30.08 -2.45
CA PRO A 4 1.64 -31.37 -2.14
C PRO A 4 1.01 -32.56 -2.87
N ALA A 5 -0.30 -32.53 -3.13
CA ALA A 5 -0.98 -33.61 -3.85
C ALA A 5 -0.53 -33.69 -5.32
N MET A 6 -0.42 -32.55 -6.01
CA MET A 6 0.09 -32.49 -7.38
C MET A 6 1.54 -32.97 -7.47
N LEU A 7 2.40 -32.58 -6.52
CA LEU A 7 3.80 -33.02 -6.49
C LEU A 7 3.93 -34.53 -6.29
N ARG A 8 3.16 -35.11 -5.37
CA ARG A 8 3.13 -36.56 -5.16
C ARG A 8 2.62 -37.31 -6.39
N GLY A 9 1.58 -36.79 -7.05
CA GLY A 9 1.05 -37.39 -8.28
C GLY A 9 2.04 -37.39 -9.44
N ALA A 10 3.03 -36.49 -9.41
CA ALA A 10 4.10 -36.36 -10.40
C ALA A 10 5.47 -36.87 -9.90
N ASP A 11 5.52 -37.64 -8.80
CA ASP A 11 6.73 -38.22 -8.20
C ASP A 11 7.83 -37.20 -7.82
N PHE A 12 7.43 -36.00 -7.40
CA PHE A 12 8.32 -34.98 -6.86
C PHE A 12 8.28 -34.91 -5.33
N ARG A 13 9.38 -34.42 -4.71
CA ARG A 13 9.42 -34.12 -3.27
C ARG A 13 8.39 -33.06 -2.87
N THR A 14 7.83 -33.18 -1.67
CA THR A 14 6.92 -32.18 -1.09
C THR A 14 7.67 -31.10 -0.31
N PRO A 15 7.07 -29.91 -0.08
CA PRO A 15 7.63 -28.91 0.83
C PRO A 15 7.88 -29.49 2.23
N THR A 16 9.04 -29.22 2.82
CA THR A 16 9.36 -29.63 4.21
C THR A 16 8.47 -28.94 5.23
N ALA A 17 8.16 -27.67 5.00
CA ALA A 17 7.28 -26.86 5.81
C ALA A 17 6.63 -25.77 4.94
N VAL A 18 5.50 -25.24 5.41
CA VAL A 18 4.87 -24.03 4.87
C VAL A 18 4.85 -23.02 6.00
N PHE A 19 5.50 -21.88 5.79
CA PHE A 19 5.48 -20.78 6.76
C PHE A 19 4.49 -19.73 6.28
N THR A 20 3.51 -19.45 7.12
CA THR A 20 2.40 -18.55 6.84
C THR A 20 2.42 -17.39 7.83
N HIS A 21 2.07 -16.19 7.36
CA HIS A 21 1.87 -15.00 8.19
C HIS A 21 0.43 -14.51 8.03
N GLY A 22 -0.04 -13.68 8.96
CA GLY A 22 -1.34 -13.01 8.84
C GLY A 22 -1.32 -11.86 7.83
N PHE A 23 -2.41 -11.12 7.77
CA PHE A 23 -2.54 -9.94 6.91
C PHE A 23 -1.88 -8.72 7.53
N LEU A 24 -1.67 -7.70 6.70
CA LEU A 24 -1.22 -6.38 7.13
C LEU A 24 -2.43 -5.44 7.27
N THR A 25 -2.51 -4.73 8.38
CA THR A 25 -3.40 -3.57 8.58
C THR A 25 -2.58 -2.29 8.64
N ILE A 26 -3.21 -1.16 8.31
CA ILE A 26 -2.62 0.18 8.42
C ILE A 26 -3.47 0.97 9.41
N ASN A 27 -2.86 1.43 10.51
CA ASN A 27 -3.53 2.15 11.59
C ASN A 27 -4.83 1.46 12.07
N GLY A 28 -4.78 0.14 12.24
CA GLY A 28 -5.90 -0.70 12.67
C GLY A 28 -6.94 -1.02 11.58
N GLN A 29 -6.77 -0.52 10.35
CA GLN A 29 -7.70 -0.74 9.25
C GLN A 29 -7.13 -1.71 8.20
N LYS A 30 -7.99 -2.57 7.64
CA LYS A 30 -7.60 -3.40 6.49
C LYS A 30 -7.22 -2.51 5.31
N MET A 31 -6.09 -2.82 4.68
CA MET A 31 -5.65 -2.16 3.45
C MET A 31 -6.77 -2.19 2.41
N SER A 32 -7.14 -1.01 1.91
CA SER A 32 -8.12 -0.87 0.84
C SER A 32 -7.74 0.31 -0.04
N LYS A 33 -7.82 0.13 -1.35
CA LYS A 33 -7.72 1.23 -2.31
C LYS A 33 -8.81 2.27 -2.05
N SER A 34 -10.06 1.85 -1.87
CA SER A 34 -11.18 2.78 -1.63
C SER A 34 -11.09 3.60 -0.34
N ARG A 35 -10.26 3.17 0.63
CA ARG A 35 -10.06 3.89 1.90
C ARG A 35 -8.72 4.64 1.96
N GLY A 36 -7.95 4.66 0.87
CA GLY A 36 -6.66 5.32 0.83
C GLY A 36 -5.59 4.71 1.72
N THR A 37 -5.76 3.46 2.19
CA THR A 37 -4.82 2.77 3.08
C THR A 37 -3.96 1.73 2.35
N PHE A 38 -3.98 1.73 1.02
CA PHE A 38 -3.19 0.81 0.21
C PHE A 38 -1.87 1.48 -0.20
N ILE A 39 -0.85 1.34 0.65
CA ILE A 39 0.51 1.86 0.39
C ILE A 39 1.23 0.87 -0.53
N THR A 40 1.69 1.34 -1.69
CA THR A 40 2.50 0.50 -2.59
C THR A 40 3.96 0.49 -2.13
N ALA A 41 4.68 -0.60 -2.43
CA ALA A 41 6.12 -0.66 -2.13
C ALA A 41 6.92 0.44 -2.87
N ARG A 42 6.46 0.87 -4.06
CA ARG A 42 7.10 1.96 -4.81
C ARG A 42 6.93 3.28 -4.05
N THR A 43 5.68 3.64 -3.74
CA THR A 43 5.35 4.84 -2.96
C THR A 43 6.13 4.88 -1.65
N TYR A 44 6.27 3.74 -0.94
CA TYR A 44 7.10 3.69 0.26
C TYR A 44 8.57 4.10 -0.02
N LEU A 45 9.20 3.50 -1.03
CA LEU A 45 10.61 3.73 -1.37
C LEU A 45 10.90 5.14 -1.88
N ASP A 46 9.90 5.83 -2.42
CA ASP A 46 10.04 7.21 -2.87
C ASP A 46 10.16 8.19 -1.67
N HIS A 47 9.75 7.76 -0.46
CA HIS A 47 9.79 8.59 0.76
C HIS A 47 10.76 8.10 1.83
N LEU A 48 10.96 6.77 1.98
CA LEU A 48 11.59 6.18 3.16
C LEU A 48 12.60 5.07 2.82
N ASP A 49 13.66 4.97 3.64
CA ASP A 49 14.64 3.88 3.56
C ASP A 49 13.94 2.53 3.89
N PRO A 50 14.10 1.49 3.05
CA PRO A 50 13.46 0.17 3.26
C PRO A 50 13.85 -0.51 4.57
N ASP A 51 15.04 -0.24 5.12
CA ASP A 51 15.47 -0.84 6.39
C ASP A 51 14.56 -0.44 7.56
N TYR A 52 13.93 0.73 7.49
CA TYR A 52 12.95 1.14 8.49
C TYR A 52 11.77 0.18 8.53
N LEU A 53 11.16 -0.14 7.38
CA LEU A 53 10.01 -1.04 7.31
C LEU A 53 10.39 -2.47 7.66
N ARG A 54 11.55 -2.93 7.17
CA ARG A 54 12.06 -4.28 7.46
C ARG A 54 12.29 -4.46 8.96
N TYR A 55 12.91 -3.47 9.61
CA TYR A 55 13.08 -3.47 11.06
C TYR A 55 11.76 -3.51 11.79
N TYR A 56 10.83 -2.62 11.44
CA TYR A 56 9.54 -2.53 12.09
C TYR A 56 8.73 -3.82 11.99
N PHE A 57 8.73 -4.47 10.82
CA PHE A 57 8.11 -5.78 10.66
C PHE A 57 8.82 -6.87 11.44
N ALA A 58 10.15 -6.95 11.41
CA ALA A 58 10.89 -7.93 12.20
C ALA A 58 10.64 -7.78 13.71
N ALA A 59 10.49 -6.55 14.21
CA ALA A 59 10.17 -6.27 15.60
C ALA A 59 8.78 -6.78 16.03
N LYS A 60 7.86 -7.04 15.09
CA LYS A 60 6.49 -7.51 15.34
C LYS A 60 6.24 -8.96 14.92
N LEU A 61 6.96 -9.46 13.91
CA LEU A 61 6.76 -10.80 13.36
C LEU A 61 7.12 -11.90 14.36
N ASN A 62 6.36 -12.99 14.29
CA ASN A 62 6.57 -14.18 15.10
C ASN A 62 6.21 -15.44 14.29
N ASN A 63 6.26 -16.62 14.92
CA ASN A 63 6.05 -17.90 14.25
C ASN A 63 4.58 -18.35 14.18
N ARG A 64 3.64 -17.45 14.49
CA ARG A 64 2.19 -17.67 14.44
C ARG A 64 1.57 -16.90 13.27
N VAL A 65 0.35 -17.32 12.92
CA VAL A 65 -0.46 -16.64 11.91
C VAL A 65 -1.29 -15.58 12.61
N GLU A 66 -0.68 -14.42 12.79
CA GLU A 66 -1.30 -13.25 13.40
C GLU A 66 -1.19 -12.07 12.44
N ASP A 67 -2.24 -11.25 12.38
CA ASP A 67 -2.22 -10.02 11.58
C ASP A 67 -1.23 -9.02 12.19
N LEU A 68 -0.55 -8.27 11.35
CA LEU A 68 0.41 -7.24 11.73
C LEU A 68 -0.17 -5.87 11.43
N ASP A 69 -0.10 -4.95 12.40
CA ASP A 69 -0.50 -3.58 12.19
C ASP A 69 0.70 -2.65 11.95
N PHE A 70 0.67 -1.94 10.83
CA PHE A 70 1.52 -0.79 10.56
C PHE A 70 0.86 0.45 11.14
N ASN A 71 1.36 0.90 12.29
CA ASN A 71 0.94 2.14 12.92
C ASN A 71 2.01 3.20 12.65
N ALA A 72 1.66 4.29 11.97
CA ALA A 72 2.61 5.29 11.50
C ALA A 72 3.39 5.97 12.65
N GLU A 73 2.73 6.29 13.76
CA GLU A 73 3.35 6.94 14.93
C GLU A 73 4.30 6.00 15.69
N ASP A 74 3.87 4.76 15.95
CA ASP A 74 4.71 3.71 16.55
C ASP A 74 5.87 3.34 15.61
N PHE A 75 5.65 3.36 14.29
CA PHE A 75 6.70 3.15 13.30
C PHE A 75 7.83 4.18 13.43
N VAL A 76 7.50 5.47 13.39
CA VAL A 76 8.48 6.55 13.55
C VAL A 76 9.20 6.44 14.89
N THR A 77 8.43 6.28 15.97
CA THR A 77 8.96 6.29 17.33
C THR A 77 9.89 5.10 17.57
N ARG A 78 9.47 3.90 17.19
CA ARG A 78 10.24 2.67 17.40
C ARG A 78 11.52 2.65 16.58
N VAL A 79 11.46 2.97 15.29
CA VAL A 79 12.66 2.97 14.43
C VAL A 79 13.67 4.00 14.93
N ASN A 80 13.22 5.22 15.24
CA ASN A 80 14.09 6.28 15.75
C ASN A 80 14.69 5.97 17.13
N ALA A 81 13.91 5.34 18.02
CA ALA A 81 14.40 4.95 19.34
C ALA A 81 15.42 3.82 19.24
N ASP A 82 15.11 2.76 18.50
CA ASP A 82 15.90 1.54 18.49
C ASP A 82 17.12 1.64 17.57
N LEU A 83 16.91 1.88 16.26
CA LEU A 83 18.01 1.87 15.31
C LEU A 83 18.92 3.08 15.50
N VAL A 84 18.34 4.29 15.56
CA VAL A 84 19.14 5.51 15.70
C VAL A 84 19.55 5.74 17.15
N GLY A 85 18.59 5.70 18.08
CA GLY A 85 18.79 6.04 19.48
C GLY A 85 19.59 5.02 20.30
N LYS A 86 19.58 3.74 19.92
CA LYS A 86 20.35 2.70 20.62
C LYS A 86 21.51 2.18 19.78
N VAL A 87 21.25 1.61 18.60
CA VAL A 87 22.28 0.87 17.84
C VAL A 87 23.31 1.82 17.22
N VAL A 88 22.89 2.73 16.35
CA VAL A 88 23.79 3.68 15.65
C VAL A 88 24.43 4.66 16.64
N ASN A 89 23.75 4.98 17.75
CA ASN A 89 24.27 5.83 18.81
C ASN A 89 25.56 5.31 19.45
N ILE A 90 25.75 3.98 19.52
CA ILE A 90 27.00 3.39 20.02
C ILE A 90 28.16 3.78 19.11
N ALA A 91 28.00 3.58 17.80
CA ALA A 91 29.03 3.92 16.82
C ALA A 91 29.34 5.42 16.80
N SER A 92 28.31 6.29 16.83
CA SER A 92 28.51 7.74 16.79
C SER A 92 29.23 8.28 18.03
N ARG A 93 28.98 7.70 19.22
CA ARG A 93 29.61 8.15 20.47
C ARG A 93 31.05 7.69 20.66
N CYS A 94 31.46 6.62 19.98
CA CYS A 94 32.83 6.09 20.07
C CYS A 94 33.72 6.53 18.90
N SER A 95 33.18 6.56 17.67
CA SER A 95 33.95 6.78 16.45
C SER A 95 34.68 8.12 16.42
N GLY A 96 34.04 9.22 16.82
CA GLY A 96 34.65 10.54 16.81
C GLY A 96 35.91 10.65 17.69
N PHE A 97 35.98 9.91 18.80
CA PHE A 97 37.19 9.85 19.62
C PHE A 97 38.29 9.03 18.94
N ILE A 98 37.94 7.88 18.36
CA ILE A 98 38.87 7.02 17.61
C ILE A 98 39.49 7.78 16.43
N GLU A 99 38.68 8.48 15.64
CA GLU A 99 39.15 9.25 14.49
C GLU A 99 40.05 10.42 14.92
N LYS A 100 39.57 11.25 15.86
CA LYS A 100 40.26 12.49 16.24
C LYS A 100 41.54 12.26 17.05
N HIS A 101 41.51 11.30 17.98
CA HIS A 101 42.62 11.10 18.91
C HIS A 101 43.55 9.98 18.46
N PHE A 102 43.07 8.99 17.70
CA PHE A 102 43.83 7.77 17.38
C PHE A 102 43.92 7.48 15.89
N SER A 103 43.60 8.45 15.03
CA SER A 103 43.71 8.33 13.57
C SER A 103 42.95 7.11 13.00
N GLY A 104 41.79 6.79 13.57
CA GLY A 104 41.00 5.64 13.13
C GLY A 104 41.45 4.29 13.71
N GLN A 105 42.49 4.27 14.54
CA GLN A 105 43.08 3.03 15.03
C GLN A 105 42.39 2.52 16.32
N LEU A 106 41.87 1.30 16.27
CA LEU A 106 41.37 0.58 17.45
C LEU A 106 42.53 0.08 18.33
N SER A 107 42.26 -0.03 19.63
CA SER A 107 43.23 -0.44 20.66
C SER A 107 43.75 -1.88 20.44
N ALA A 108 44.94 -2.15 20.97
CA ALA A 108 45.49 -3.50 21.12
C ALA A 108 44.90 -4.25 22.33
N ALA A 109 44.39 -3.51 23.32
CA ALA A 109 43.88 -4.07 24.55
C ALA A 109 42.57 -4.82 24.29
N GLU A 110 42.48 -6.04 24.83
CA GLU A 110 41.25 -6.80 24.72
C GLU A 110 40.10 -6.10 25.46
N PRO A 111 38.88 -6.14 24.91
CA PRO A 111 37.73 -5.57 25.58
C PRO A 111 37.38 -6.37 26.85
N GLU A 112 36.69 -5.74 27.81
CA GLU A 112 36.35 -6.38 29.08
C GLU A 112 35.59 -7.70 28.87
N ALA A 113 36.15 -8.80 29.39
CA ALA A 113 35.65 -10.15 29.12
C ALA A 113 34.23 -10.39 29.65
N SER A 114 33.88 -9.78 30.80
CA SER A 114 32.58 -9.98 31.47
C SER A 114 31.39 -9.55 30.60
N LEU A 115 31.50 -8.41 29.92
CA LEU A 115 30.46 -7.86 29.06
C LEU A 115 30.38 -8.63 27.73
N ASN A 116 31.53 -9.04 27.20
CA ASN A 116 31.58 -9.89 26.01
C ASN A 116 30.87 -11.23 26.27
N ASP A 117 31.07 -11.85 27.42
CA ASP A 117 30.41 -13.10 27.80
C ASP A 117 28.88 -12.98 27.83
N GLN A 118 28.35 -11.84 28.26
CA GLN A 118 26.90 -11.59 28.21
C GLN A 118 26.40 -11.57 26.76
N PHE A 119 27.12 -10.89 25.87
CA PHE A 119 26.79 -10.86 24.44
C PHE A 119 26.95 -12.24 23.79
N TRP A 120 27.95 -13.03 24.20
CA TRP A 120 28.15 -14.40 23.70
C TRP A 120 27.00 -15.32 24.07
N LYS A 121 26.50 -15.24 25.30
CA LYS A 121 25.32 -16.00 25.73
C LYS A 121 24.08 -15.63 24.90
N GLY A 122 23.96 -14.36 24.50
CA GLY A 122 22.90 -13.90 23.61
C GLY A 122 22.97 -14.48 22.19
N HIS A 123 24.17 -14.79 21.67
CA HIS A 123 24.37 -15.23 20.28
C HIS A 123 23.50 -16.42 19.89
N ASP A 124 23.58 -17.52 20.64
CA ASP A 124 22.85 -18.77 20.33
C ASP A 124 21.34 -18.58 20.46
N VAL A 125 20.91 -17.73 21.41
CA VAL A 125 19.50 -17.42 21.65
C VAL A 125 18.94 -16.63 20.47
N ILE A 126 19.64 -15.58 20.03
CA ILE A 126 19.27 -14.75 18.89
C ILE A 126 19.19 -15.58 17.60
N CYS A 127 20.22 -16.38 17.32
CA CYS A 127 20.26 -17.23 16.13
C CYS A 127 19.08 -18.22 16.12
N ARG A 128 18.80 -18.85 17.27
CA ARG A 128 17.66 -19.77 17.42
C ARG A 128 16.32 -19.08 17.22
N HIS A 129 16.16 -17.84 17.69
CA HIS A 129 14.92 -17.09 17.44
C HIS A 129 14.73 -16.80 15.95
N PHE A 130 15.78 -16.40 15.23
CA PHE A 130 15.72 -16.24 13.78
C PHE A 130 15.35 -17.55 13.06
N GLU A 131 16.03 -18.66 13.36
CA GLU A 131 15.74 -19.98 12.77
C GLU A 131 14.29 -20.42 13.01
N ARG A 132 13.75 -20.10 14.19
CA ARG A 132 12.37 -20.42 14.58
C ARG A 132 11.34 -19.41 14.11
N ARG A 133 11.74 -18.38 13.35
CA ARG A 133 10.90 -17.27 12.87
C ARG A 133 10.28 -16.44 14.00
N GLU A 134 10.89 -16.44 15.17
CA GLU A 134 10.51 -15.61 16.31
C GLU A 134 11.24 -14.24 16.23
N TYR A 135 11.09 -13.53 15.11
CA TYR A 135 11.87 -12.32 14.81
C TYR A 135 11.74 -11.24 15.88
N SER A 136 10.53 -11.00 16.39
CA SER A 136 10.28 -10.05 17.48
C SER A 136 11.05 -10.38 18.76
N ARG A 137 11.30 -11.67 19.04
CA ARG A 137 12.15 -12.08 20.18
C ARG A 137 13.63 -11.86 19.89
N ALA A 138 14.08 -12.18 18.68
CA ALA A 138 15.46 -11.89 18.26
C ALA A 138 15.76 -10.38 18.35
N VAL A 139 14.88 -9.54 17.79
CA VAL A 139 15.02 -8.07 17.84
C VAL A 139 15.01 -7.56 19.28
N ARG A 140 14.12 -8.07 20.14
CA ARG A 140 14.07 -7.66 21.56
C ARG A 140 15.37 -7.99 22.30
N GLU A 141 15.93 -9.18 22.07
CA GLU A 141 17.20 -9.60 22.67
C GLU A 141 18.35 -8.69 22.22
N ILE A 142 18.44 -8.41 20.91
CA ILE A 142 19.42 -7.50 20.35
C ILE A 142 19.29 -6.10 20.97
N MET A 143 18.07 -5.57 21.11
CA MET A 143 17.87 -4.23 21.69
C MET A 143 18.20 -4.18 23.18
N SER A 144 17.96 -5.28 23.92
CA SER A 144 18.40 -5.39 25.32
C SER A 144 19.93 -5.36 25.45
N LEU A 145 20.65 -6.01 24.52
CA LEU A 145 22.10 -5.93 24.45
C LEU A 145 22.57 -4.53 24.02
N ALA A 146 21.85 -3.85 23.12
CA ALA A 146 22.14 -2.47 22.74
C ALA A 146 21.97 -1.50 23.92
N ASP A 147 20.95 -1.70 24.76
CA ASP A 147 20.79 -0.93 26.01
C ASP A 147 21.97 -1.16 26.96
N THR A 148 22.43 -2.42 27.08
CA THR A 148 23.60 -2.79 27.90
C THR A 148 24.88 -2.11 27.38
N ALA A 149 25.12 -2.10 26.06
CA ALA A 149 26.28 -1.41 25.47
C ALA A 149 26.21 0.12 25.66
N ASN A 150 25.03 0.72 25.54
CA ASN A 150 24.86 2.14 25.83
C ASN A 150 25.11 2.46 27.30
N GLN A 151 24.67 1.59 28.22
CA GLN A 151 24.93 1.73 29.65
C GLN A 151 26.42 1.68 29.96
N TYR A 152 27.15 0.71 29.39
CA TYR A 152 28.61 0.63 29.50
C TYR A 152 29.30 1.94 29.09
N ILE A 153 28.95 2.50 27.92
CA ILE A 153 29.49 3.79 27.45
C ILE A 153 29.10 4.93 28.40
N ASN A 154 27.88 4.90 28.93
CA ASN A 154 27.37 5.91 29.85
C ASN A 154 28.11 5.92 31.19
N ASP A 155 28.48 4.75 31.71
CA ASP A 155 29.15 4.63 33.00
C ASP A 155 30.62 5.05 32.92
N LEU A 156 31.30 4.69 31.84
CA LEU A 156 32.71 5.05 31.63
C LEU A 156 32.91 6.49 31.15
N LYS A 157 31.88 7.11 30.55
CA LYS A 157 31.88 8.54 30.18
C LYS A 157 33.10 8.96 29.35
N PRO A 158 33.30 8.41 28.13
CA PRO A 158 34.46 8.73 27.29
C PRO A 158 34.62 10.23 27.02
N TRP A 159 33.54 11.02 27.01
CA TRP A 159 33.60 12.49 26.89
C TRP A 159 34.22 13.22 28.09
N ILE A 160 34.28 12.58 29.25
CA ILE A 160 35.04 13.05 30.42
C ILE A 160 36.49 12.56 30.30
N ILE A 161 36.70 11.28 30.01
CA ILE A 161 38.03 10.69 29.83
C ILE A 161 38.83 11.47 28.77
N ALA A 162 38.21 11.86 27.67
CA ALA A 162 38.84 12.59 26.57
C ALA A 162 39.38 13.98 26.93
N LYS A 163 39.03 14.52 28.11
CA LYS A 163 39.57 15.79 28.60
C LYS A 163 40.90 15.62 29.35
N ASP A 164 41.27 14.39 29.67
CA ASP A 164 42.47 14.04 30.43
C ASP A 164 43.49 13.34 29.52
N PRO A 165 44.62 13.99 29.17
CA PRO A 165 45.66 13.42 28.33
C PRO A 165 46.28 12.13 28.89
N ASP A 166 46.32 11.97 30.20
CA ASP A 166 46.96 10.81 30.85
C ASP A 166 46.08 9.55 30.75
N ARG A 167 44.79 9.72 30.44
CA ARG A 167 43.81 8.63 30.27
C ARG A 167 43.53 8.29 28.82
N ARG A 168 44.46 8.66 27.92
CA ARG A 168 44.34 8.44 26.49
C ARG A 168 44.20 6.96 26.11
N GLU A 169 44.96 6.06 26.74
CA GLU A 169 44.85 4.62 26.46
C GLU A 169 43.50 4.05 26.91
N GLU A 170 43.00 4.50 28.06
CA GLU A 170 41.67 4.14 28.56
C GLU A 170 40.56 4.59 27.59
N LEU A 171 40.63 5.83 27.10
CA LEU A 171 39.69 6.33 26.09
C LEU A 171 39.65 5.43 24.85
N GLN A 172 40.83 5.05 24.34
CA GLN A 172 40.92 4.18 23.17
C GLN A 172 40.30 2.81 23.43
N ALA A 173 40.59 2.21 24.59
CA ALA A 173 40.08 0.89 24.97
C ALA A 173 38.55 0.91 25.10
N VAL A 174 37.99 1.91 25.78
CA VAL A 174 36.53 2.04 25.96
C VAL A 174 35.81 2.21 24.63
N CYS A 175 36.31 3.09 23.76
CA CYS A 175 35.71 3.31 22.45
C CYS A 175 35.88 2.08 21.53
N THR A 176 37.00 1.37 21.64
CA THR A 176 37.25 0.11 20.90
C THR A 176 36.27 -0.98 21.34
N HIS A 177 36.00 -1.12 22.64
CA HIS A 177 35.01 -2.05 23.15
C HIS A 177 33.61 -1.68 22.63
N GLY A 178 33.20 -0.42 22.75
CA GLY A 178 31.91 0.06 22.24
C GLY A 178 31.69 -0.26 20.76
N LEU A 179 32.71 -0.04 19.91
CA LEU A 179 32.64 -0.37 18.48
C LEU A 179 32.59 -1.88 18.19
N ASN A 180 33.23 -2.70 19.01
CA ASN A 180 33.09 -4.16 18.91
C ASN A 180 31.68 -4.62 19.30
N LEU A 181 31.07 -4.05 20.35
CA LEU A 181 29.68 -4.35 20.70
C LEU A 181 28.72 -3.93 19.59
N PHE A 182 28.92 -2.73 19.02
CA PHE A 182 28.17 -2.27 17.85
C PHE A 182 28.28 -3.24 16.67
N ARG A 183 29.50 -3.71 16.36
CA ARG A 183 29.73 -4.71 15.31
C ARG A 183 28.91 -5.97 15.53
N MET A 184 28.84 -6.47 16.76
CA MET A 184 28.04 -7.67 17.08
C MET A 184 26.56 -7.42 16.85
N LEU A 185 26.04 -6.30 17.36
CA LEU A 185 24.63 -5.91 17.19
C LEU A 185 24.25 -5.80 15.72
N ILE A 186 25.06 -5.11 14.91
CA ILE A 186 24.75 -4.94 13.49
C ILE A 186 24.90 -6.25 12.70
N THR A 187 25.82 -7.13 13.09
CA THR A 187 25.94 -8.46 12.46
C THR A 187 24.69 -9.30 12.71
N TRP A 188 24.09 -9.26 13.90
CA TRP A 188 22.82 -9.93 14.17
C TRP A 188 21.63 -9.27 13.48
N LEU A 189 21.68 -7.96 13.28
CA LEU A 189 20.63 -7.21 12.59
C LEU A 189 20.75 -7.27 11.06
N ALA A 190 21.87 -7.71 10.50
CA ALA A 190 22.11 -7.76 9.06
C ALA A 190 21.02 -8.47 8.23
N PRO A 191 20.38 -9.57 8.68
CA PRO A 191 19.26 -10.17 7.96
C PRO A 191 18.01 -9.27 7.91
N VAL A 192 17.89 -8.33 8.85
CA VAL A 192 16.76 -7.41 9.01
C VAL A 192 17.03 -6.08 8.31
N VAL A 193 18.20 -5.47 8.53
CA VAL A 193 18.59 -4.14 8.01
C VAL A 193 19.86 -4.24 7.14
N PRO A 194 19.78 -4.87 5.96
CA PRO A 194 20.95 -5.14 5.12
C PRO A 194 21.71 -3.88 4.71
N ASP A 195 21.03 -2.78 4.39
CA ASP A 195 21.69 -1.58 3.86
C ASP A 195 22.44 -0.83 4.98
N LEU A 196 21.84 -0.75 6.18
CA LEU A 196 22.52 -0.27 7.38
C LEU A 196 23.71 -1.16 7.75
N ALA A 197 23.57 -2.47 7.63
CA ALA A 197 24.66 -3.41 7.90
C ALA A 197 25.82 -3.23 6.92
N GLU A 198 25.54 -3.02 5.63
CA GLU A 198 26.56 -2.72 4.62
C GLU A 198 27.28 -1.39 4.94
N ARG A 199 26.54 -0.30 5.19
CA ARG A 199 27.12 1.00 5.59
C ARG A 199 27.99 0.87 6.84
N SER A 200 27.53 0.09 7.81
CA SER A 200 28.26 -0.19 9.05
C SER A 200 29.52 -1.00 8.80
N GLY A 201 29.47 -2.00 7.91
CA GLY A 201 30.63 -2.80 7.53
C GLY A 201 31.70 -1.98 6.78
N GLN A 202 31.27 -1.07 5.91
CA GLN A 202 32.16 -0.11 5.24
C GLN A 202 32.85 0.82 6.25
N PHE A 203 32.08 1.38 7.19
CA PHE A 203 32.62 2.19 8.29
C PHE A 203 33.61 1.40 9.14
N LEU A 204 33.28 0.16 9.52
CA LEU A 204 34.16 -0.69 10.31
C LEU A 204 35.34 -1.23 9.49
N ARG A 205 35.37 -1.05 8.17
CA ARG A 205 36.28 -1.74 7.24
C ARG A 205 36.36 -3.25 7.49
N HIS A 206 35.22 -3.83 7.86
CA HIS A 206 35.08 -5.24 8.18
C HIS A 206 33.67 -5.69 7.81
N SER A 207 33.57 -6.76 7.01
CA SER A 207 32.27 -7.26 6.55
C SER A 207 31.44 -7.85 7.69
N VAL A 208 30.17 -7.44 7.77
CA VAL A 208 29.19 -7.95 8.76
C VAL A 208 28.06 -8.74 8.10
N THR A 209 28.06 -8.86 6.78
CA THR A 209 27.03 -9.53 5.97
C THR A 209 27.55 -10.78 5.26
N GLU A 210 28.86 -11.02 5.25
CA GLU A 210 29.49 -12.15 4.56
C GLU A 210 29.23 -13.51 5.22
N LYS A 211 29.39 -14.56 4.40
CA LYS A 211 29.30 -15.95 4.86
C LYS A 211 30.43 -16.25 5.83
N GLY A 212 30.13 -16.14 7.13
CA GLY A 212 31.09 -16.34 8.21
C GLY A 212 31.11 -15.22 9.23
N SER A 213 30.49 -14.06 8.95
CA SER A 213 30.47 -12.91 9.87
C SER A 213 29.91 -13.29 11.24
N LEU A 214 28.85 -14.11 11.30
CA LEU A 214 28.29 -14.65 12.55
C LEU A 214 29.25 -15.53 13.37
N ARG A 215 30.27 -16.13 12.76
CA ARG A 215 31.33 -16.85 13.49
C ARG A 215 32.44 -15.90 13.91
N GLN A 216 32.78 -14.96 13.03
CA GLN A 216 33.85 -14.00 13.25
C GLN A 216 33.55 -13.03 14.39
N ILE A 217 32.27 -12.80 14.75
CA ILE A 217 31.92 -11.90 15.86
C ILE A 217 32.73 -12.18 17.12
N GLN A 218 33.06 -13.45 17.41
CA GLN A 218 33.82 -13.90 18.59
C GLN A 218 35.23 -13.32 18.69
N THR A 219 35.81 -12.90 17.58
CA THR A 219 37.13 -12.28 17.55
C THR A 219 36.96 -10.75 17.52
N PRO A 220 37.35 -10.02 18.57
CA PRO A 220 37.27 -8.56 18.56
C PRO A 220 38.21 -7.97 17.50
N LEU A 221 37.81 -6.83 16.92
CA LEU A 221 38.68 -6.00 16.09
C LEU A 221 39.64 -5.26 17.02
N LEU A 222 40.90 -5.67 16.98
CA LEU A 222 42.02 -5.08 17.74
C LEU A 222 43.11 -4.69 16.76
N ASN A 223 43.85 -3.62 17.06
CA ASN A 223 44.85 -3.08 16.14
C ASN A 223 44.30 -2.93 14.70
N HIS A 224 43.04 -2.52 14.59
CA HIS A 224 42.30 -2.44 13.34
C HIS A 224 41.98 -0.98 13.01
N GLU A 225 42.09 -0.59 11.75
CA GLU A 225 41.75 0.76 11.29
C GLU A 225 40.30 0.81 10.80
N ILE A 226 39.52 1.74 11.33
CA ILE A 226 38.15 2.03 10.85
C ILE A 226 38.15 3.16 9.81
N GLY A 227 37.08 3.25 9.01
CA GLY A 227 36.82 4.38 8.13
C GLY A 227 36.34 5.62 8.88
N THR A 228 36.34 6.76 8.19
CA THR A 228 35.71 8.01 8.69
C THR A 228 34.24 7.78 8.96
N PHE A 229 33.78 8.22 10.13
CA PHE A 229 32.38 8.04 10.49
C PHE A 229 31.50 9.01 9.70
N SER A 230 30.56 8.45 8.97
CA SER A 230 29.44 9.17 8.38
C SER A 230 28.14 8.79 9.09
N ARG A 231 27.09 9.60 8.91
CA ARG A 231 25.78 9.28 9.47
C ARG A 231 25.27 7.98 8.83
N LEU A 232 25.24 6.90 9.60
CA LEU A 232 24.88 5.56 9.11
C LEU A 232 23.38 5.39 8.84
N LEU A 233 22.55 6.14 9.57
CA LEU A 233 21.11 6.14 9.43
C LEU A 233 20.55 7.48 9.91
N ASP A 234 19.61 8.05 9.16
CA ASP A 234 18.87 9.23 9.58
C ASP A 234 17.72 8.87 10.51
N ARG A 235 17.28 9.86 11.30
CA ARG A 235 15.98 9.74 11.98
C ARG A 235 14.89 9.88 10.93
N ILE A 236 13.85 9.06 11.02
CA ILE A 236 12.63 9.25 10.27
C ILE A 236 12.03 10.59 10.68
N ASP A 237 11.82 11.45 9.69
CA ASP A 237 11.03 12.67 9.82
C ASP A 237 9.54 12.29 9.75
N PRO A 238 8.72 12.60 10.77
CA PRO A 238 7.27 12.41 10.72
C PRO A 238 6.62 13.00 9.45
N ASP A 239 7.16 14.10 8.94
CA ASP A 239 6.62 14.77 7.74
C ASP A 239 6.79 13.92 6.48
N GLN A 240 7.86 13.12 6.39
CA GLN A 240 8.04 12.16 5.27
C GLN A 240 7.00 11.04 5.32
N VAL A 241 6.65 10.56 6.53
CA VAL A 241 5.61 9.54 6.69
C VAL A 241 4.24 10.13 6.35
N GLN A 242 3.99 11.37 6.77
CA GLN A 242 2.76 12.07 6.42
C GLN A 242 2.63 12.28 4.90
N ALA A 243 3.71 12.73 4.24
CA ALA A 243 3.74 12.90 2.79
C ALA A 243 3.48 11.59 2.04
N MET A 244 4.09 10.48 2.48
CA MET A 244 3.83 9.14 1.92
C MET A 244 2.36 8.74 2.07
N MET A 245 1.75 9.02 3.23
CA MET A 245 0.34 8.71 3.49
C MET A 245 -0.60 9.56 2.63
N GLU A 246 -0.31 10.85 2.47
CA GLU A 246 -1.07 11.77 1.62
C GLU A 246 -0.99 11.38 0.14
N GLU A 247 0.20 11.09 -0.38
CA GLU A 247 0.37 10.59 -1.75
C GLU A 247 -0.39 9.28 -1.97
N THR A 248 -0.32 8.37 -0.99
CA THR A 248 -1.09 7.13 -1.02
C THR A 248 -2.59 7.37 -1.10
N GLN A 249 -3.12 8.37 -0.40
CA GLN A 249 -4.54 8.72 -0.47
C GLN A 249 -4.91 9.28 -1.85
N LEU A 250 -4.11 10.20 -2.39
CA LEU A 250 -4.32 10.80 -3.71
C LEU A 250 -4.32 9.76 -4.84
N MET A 251 -3.32 8.86 -4.86
CA MET A 251 -3.23 7.79 -5.86
C MET A 251 -4.43 6.83 -5.79
N ASN A 252 -4.96 6.62 -4.59
CA ASN A 252 -6.09 5.75 -4.36
C ASN A 252 -7.44 6.41 -4.69
N SER A 253 -7.57 7.74 -4.55
CA SER A 253 -8.77 8.50 -4.94
C SER A 253 -8.91 8.64 -6.46
N ASP A 254 -7.80 8.87 -7.17
CA ASP A 254 -7.80 8.95 -8.64
C ASP A 254 -8.20 7.60 -9.28
N ALA A 255 -7.86 6.49 -8.63
CA ALA A 255 -8.27 5.16 -9.05
C ALA A 255 -9.77 4.91 -8.90
N THR A 256 -10.43 5.52 -7.91
CA THR A 256 -11.90 5.43 -7.74
C THR A 256 -12.68 6.29 -8.73
N ASP A 257 -12.16 7.47 -9.13
CA ASP A 257 -12.80 8.31 -10.16
C ASP A 257 -12.63 7.75 -11.58
N SER A 258 -11.61 6.92 -11.82
CA SER A 258 -11.44 6.22 -13.10
C SER A 258 -12.47 5.11 -13.38
N ALA A 259 -13.28 4.72 -12.38
CA ALA A 259 -14.30 3.70 -12.52
C ALA A 259 -15.65 4.23 -13.07
N ALA A 260 -15.88 5.55 -13.05
CA ALA A 260 -17.08 6.14 -13.63
C ALA A 260 -16.90 6.39 -15.13
N GLY A 261 -17.65 5.64 -15.96
CA GLY A 261 -17.72 5.89 -17.41
C GLY A 261 -18.10 7.34 -17.71
N LYS A 262 -17.64 7.89 -18.85
CA LYS A 262 -17.82 9.30 -19.27
C LYS A 262 -19.21 9.86 -18.92
N HIS A 263 -20.27 9.15 -19.29
CA HIS A 263 -21.66 9.58 -19.06
C HIS A 263 -22.07 9.69 -17.58
N MET A 264 -21.49 8.89 -16.66
CA MET A 264 -21.79 8.99 -15.23
C MET A 264 -21.07 10.16 -14.54
N ARG A 265 -20.01 10.68 -15.16
CA ARG A 265 -19.34 11.91 -14.73
C ARG A 265 -20.09 13.15 -15.20
N ASP A 266 -20.49 13.14 -16.47
CA ASP A 266 -21.16 14.27 -17.09
C ASP A 266 -22.62 14.43 -16.59
N GLU A 267 -23.30 13.32 -16.29
CA GLU A 267 -24.67 13.32 -15.76
C GLU A 267 -24.80 12.32 -14.58
N PRO A 268 -24.57 12.78 -13.33
CA PRO A 268 -24.61 11.92 -12.15
C PRO A 268 -26.00 11.33 -11.87
N LEU A 269 -26.02 10.20 -11.13
CA LEU A 269 -27.27 9.58 -10.70
C LEU A 269 -28.13 10.57 -9.90
N SER A 270 -29.41 10.64 -10.28
CA SER A 270 -30.43 11.33 -9.50
C SER A 270 -30.59 10.69 -8.10
N PRO A 271 -31.15 11.42 -7.11
CA PRO A 271 -31.47 10.86 -5.79
C PRO A 271 -32.29 9.57 -5.89
N GLN A 272 -32.09 8.68 -4.92
CA GLN A 272 -32.82 7.40 -4.86
C GLN A 272 -34.33 7.62 -4.73
N ILE A 273 -35.11 6.87 -5.50
CA ILE A 273 -36.58 6.84 -5.43
C ILE A 273 -37.07 5.48 -4.93
N THR A 274 -38.34 5.40 -4.51
CA THR A 274 -38.95 4.14 -4.09
C THR A 274 -39.51 3.36 -5.29
N ILE A 275 -39.75 2.06 -5.12
CA ILE A 275 -40.41 1.26 -6.17
C ILE A 275 -41.82 1.76 -6.49
N ASP A 276 -42.50 2.36 -5.51
CA ASP A 276 -43.82 2.97 -5.70
C ASP A 276 -43.78 4.18 -6.63
N ASP A 277 -42.67 4.93 -6.62
CA ASP A 277 -42.45 6.05 -7.55
C ASP A 277 -42.25 5.55 -8.98
N PHE A 278 -41.48 4.48 -9.17
CA PHE A 278 -41.32 3.85 -10.48
C PHE A 278 -42.64 3.22 -10.99
N ALA A 279 -43.40 2.57 -10.11
CA ALA A 279 -44.67 1.92 -10.46
C ALA A 279 -45.75 2.90 -10.97
N LYS A 280 -45.63 4.20 -10.66
CA LYS A 280 -46.48 5.27 -11.20
C LYS A 280 -46.25 5.50 -12.70
N VAL A 281 -45.11 5.10 -13.27
CA VAL A 281 -44.83 5.24 -14.69
C VAL A 281 -45.32 3.98 -15.42
N ASP A 282 -46.22 4.14 -16.40
CA ASP A 282 -46.69 3.02 -17.23
C ASP A 282 -45.86 2.95 -18.50
N LEU A 283 -44.86 2.07 -18.50
CA LEU A 283 -44.01 1.80 -19.64
C LEU A 283 -44.57 0.62 -20.44
N ARG A 284 -44.75 0.79 -21.75
CA ARG A 284 -45.30 -0.21 -22.66
C ARG A 284 -44.41 -0.45 -23.86
N VAL A 285 -44.29 -1.72 -24.27
CA VAL A 285 -43.75 -2.07 -25.57
C VAL A 285 -44.78 -1.73 -26.64
N VAL A 286 -44.34 -1.05 -27.69
CA VAL A 286 -45.18 -0.69 -28.84
C VAL A 286 -44.49 -0.95 -30.15
N ARG A 287 -45.29 -1.20 -31.19
CA ARG A 287 -44.79 -1.36 -32.55
C ARG A 287 -44.97 -0.06 -33.32
N VAL A 288 -43.93 0.37 -34.02
CA VAL A 288 -44.04 1.51 -34.94
C VAL A 288 -44.75 1.03 -36.20
N ILE A 289 -45.96 1.53 -36.46
CA ILE A 289 -46.71 1.20 -37.69
C ILE A 289 -46.50 2.24 -38.79
N ALA A 290 -46.26 3.49 -38.41
CA ALA A 290 -45.88 4.55 -39.33
C ALA A 290 -44.90 5.52 -38.62
N ALA A 291 -43.95 6.04 -39.39
CA ALA A 291 -43.07 7.11 -38.96
C ALA A 291 -42.89 8.09 -40.12
N GLU A 292 -43.06 9.39 -39.84
CA GLU A 292 -43.05 10.44 -40.85
C GLU A 292 -42.26 11.65 -40.36
N HIS A 293 -41.70 12.41 -41.31
CA HIS A 293 -41.15 13.72 -41.00
C HIS A 293 -42.28 14.71 -40.69
N VAL A 294 -42.05 15.56 -39.71
CA VAL A 294 -42.96 16.67 -39.38
C VAL A 294 -42.56 17.90 -40.19
N GLU A 295 -43.46 18.36 -41.06
CA GLU A 295 -43.25 19.56 -41.86
C GLU A 295 -43.10 20.80 -40.95
N GLY A 296 -42.00 21.54 -41.13
CA GLY A 296 -41.71 22.72 -40.30
C GLY A 296 -41.13 22.42 -38.91
N ALA A 297 -40.70 21.17 -38.63
CA ALA A 297 -39.94 20.84 -37.42
C ALA A 297 -38.58 20.18 -37.75
N ASP A 298 -37.51 20.78 -37.26
CA ASP A 298 -36.13 20.35 -37.58
C ASP A 298 -35.70 19.12 -36.78
N LYS A 299 -36.28 18.89 -35.60
CA LYS A 299 -35.89 17.82 -34.68
C LYS A 299 -36.91 16.68 -34.54
N LEU A 300 -38.16 16.86 -34.98
CA LEU A 300 -39.26 15.95 -34.65
C LEU A 300 -39.58 14.97 -35.79
N LEU A 301 -39.83 13.71 -35.40
CA LEU A 301 -40.55 12.72 -36.20
C LEU A 301 -41.92 12.46 -35.57
N LYS A 302 -42.93 12.24 -36.42
CA LYS A 302 -44.26 11.78 -36.00
C LYS A 302 -44.28 10.26 -36.10
N PHE A 303 -44.73 9.60 -35.04
CA PHE A 303 -44.94 8.16 -34.99
C PHE A 303 -46.41 7.86 -34.77
N THR A 304 -46.91 6.85 -35.48
CA THR A 304 -48.12 6.15 -35.09
C THR A 304 -47.68 4.80 -34.53
N LEU A 305 -48.03 4.58 -33.26
CA LEU A 305 -47.59 3.46 -32.45
C LEU A 305 -48.78 2.54 -32.17
N ASP A 306 -48.58 1.24 -32.34
CA ASP A 306 -49.54 0.19 -32.04
C ASP A 306 -49.25 -0.41 -30.65
N LEU A 307 -50.26 -0.37 -29.77
CA LEU A 307 -50.25 -0.96 -28.43
C LEU A 307 -50.92 -2.34 -28.39
N GLY A 308 -51.33 -2.90 -29.54
CA GLY A 308 -52.06 -4.16 -29.66
C GLY A 308 -53.55 -3.94 -29.83
N ASP A 309 -54.18 -3.23 -28.89
CA ASP A 309 -55.63 -2.96 -28.91
C ASP A 309 -55.99 -1.54 -29.40
N GLU A 310 -55.03 -0.62 -29.39
CA GLU A 310 -55.21 0.76 -29.81
C GLU A 310 -53.95 1.34 -30.46
N THR A 311 -54.12 2.40 -31.24
CA THR A 311 -53.01 3.15 -31.86
C THR A 311 -52.91 4.56 -31.29
N ARG A 312 -51.68 5.06 -31.09
CA ARG A 312 -51.43 6.41 -30.59
C ARG A 312 -50.41 7.16 -31.44
N ASP A 313 -50.70 8.44 -31.64
CA ASP A 313 -49.75 9.38 -32.22
C ASP A 313 -48.81 9.95 -31.15
N VAL A 314 -47.51 9.89 -31.41
CA VAL A 314 -46.43 10.42 -30.55
C VAL A 314 -45.42 11.16 -31.41
N PHE A 315 -44.82 12.21 -30.88
CA PHE A 315 -43.74 12.93 -31.55
C PHE A 315 -42.45 12.80 -30.74
N ALA A 316 -41.35 12.45 -31.40
CA ALA A 316 -40.05 12.29 -30.74
C ALA A 316 -38.95 13.11 -31.43
N GLY A 317 -38.06 13.68 -30.63
CA GLY A 317 -36.96 14.56 -31.04
C GLY A 317 -35.76 13.85 -31.65
N ILE A 318 -35.96 12.78 -32.41
CA ILE A 318 -34.89 11.86 -32.84
C ILE A 318 -34.56 11.94 -34.33
N LYS A 319 -35.05 12.99 -35.03
CA LYS A 319 -34.89 13.17 -36.48
C LYS A 319 -33.43 13.27 -36.93
N SER A 320 -32.53 13.75 -36.07
CA SER A 320 -31.09 13.84 -36.36
C SER A 320 -30.38 12.49 -36.41
N ALA A 321 -30.94 11.46 -35.77
CA ALA A 321 -30.30 10.15 -35.61
C ALA A 321 -30.92 9.04 -36.46
N TYR A 322 -32.19 9.18 -36.88
CA TYR A 322 -32.91 8.11 -37.59
C TYR A 322 -33.70 8.63 -38.78
N ASP A 323 -33.65 7.86 -39.87
CA ASP A 323 -34.61 7.96 -40.97
C ASP A 323 -35.93 7.28 -40.55
N PRO A 324 -37.10 7.91 -40.74
CA PRO A 324 -38.39 7.31 -40.40
C PRO A 324 -38.60 5.89 -40.95
N GLN A 325 -38.14 5.60 -42.16
CA GLN A 325 -38.35 4.29 -42.79
C GLN A 325 -37.67 3.15 -42.03
N GLN A 326 -36.56 3.44 -41.35
CA GLN A 326 -35.82 2.45 -40.55
C GLN A 326 -36.53 2.08 -39.25
N LEU A 327 -37.46 2.91 -38.80
CA LEU A 327 -38.16 2.72 -37.53
C LEU A 327 -39.47 1.96 -37.72
N VAL A 328 -40.06 1.98 -38.92
CA VAL A 328 -41.30 1.23 -39.21
C VAL A 328 -41.08 -0.26 -38.99
N GLY A 329 -41.99 -0.88 -38.24
CA GLY A 329 -41.96 -2.28 -37.86
C GLY A 329 -41.15 -2.60 -36.61
N ARG A 330 -40.31 -1.68 -36.11
CA ARG A 330 -39.54 -1.89 -34.87
C ARG A 330 -40.45 -1.84 -33.64
N GLN A 331 -40.03 -2.56 -32.62
CA GLN A 331 -40.60 -2.46 -31.28
C GLN A 331 -39.76 -1.49 -30.45
N VAL A 332 -40.43 -0.59 -29.74
CA VAL A 332 -39.81 0.45 -28.90
C VAL A 332 -40.55 0.56 -27.58
N VAL A 333 -39.91 1.16 -26.57
CA VAL A 333 -40.56 1.43 -25.28
C VAL A 333 -41.16 2.83 -25.28
N MET A 334 -42.42 2.94 -24.86
CA MET A 334 -43.08 4.23 -24.64
C MET A 334 -43.53 4.40 -23.19
N VAL A 335 -43.59 5.65 -22.74
CA VAL A 335 -44.37 6.04 -21.56
C VAL A 335 -45.81 6.28 -21.97
N ALA A 336 -46.72 5.43 -21.53
CA ALA A 336 -48.11 5.37 -21.98
C ALA A 336 -49.09 6.18 -21.12
N ASN A 337 -48.72 6.58 -19.90
CA ASN A 337 -49.59 7.31 -18.99
C ASN A 337 -49.21 8.80 -18.79
N LEU A 338 -48.43 9.36 -19.71
CA LEU A 338 -48.22 10.82 -19.75
C LEU A 338 -49.50 11.53 -20.21
N ALA A 339 -49.80 12.67 -19.59
CA ALA A 339 -50.89 13.53 -20.03
C ALA A 339 -50.66 13.97 -21.50
N PRO A 340 -51.70 13.93 -22.35
CA PRO A 340 -51.57 14.35 -23.75
C PRO A 340 -51.04 15.78 -23.88
N ARG A 341 -50.00 15.96 -24.70
CA ARG A 341 -49.40 17.27 -24.94
C ARG A 341 -49.81 17.79 -26.31
N LYS A 342 -50.60 18.87 -26.33
CA LYS A 342 -50.96 19.56 -27.58
C LYS A 342 -49.75 20.32 -28.10
N MET A 343 -49.39 20.06 -29.36
CA MET A 343 -48.30 20.70 -30.08
C MET A 343 -48.83 21.34 -31.36
N ARG A 344 -48.01 22.16 -32.01
CA ARG A 344 -48.36 22.83 -33.28
C ARG A 344 -48.81 21.84 -34.37
N PHE A 345 -48.27 20.62 -34.35
CA PHE A 345 -48.42 19.61 -35.40
C PHE A 345 -49.38 18.47 -35.03
N GLY A 346 -50.01 18.51 -33.86
CA GLY A 346 -50.88 17.44 -33.37
C GLY A 346 -50.80 17.26 -31.85
N VAL A 347 -51.39 16.18 -31.34
CA VAL A 347 -51.37 15.84 -29.92
C VAL A 347 -50.46 14.62 -29.72
N SER A 348 -49.45 14.73 -28.83
CA SER A 348 -48.61 13.58 -28.45
C SER A 348 -49.25 12.86 -27.26
N ASN A 349 -49.56 11.58 -27.44
CA ASN A 349 -50.25 10.75 -26.44
C ASN A 349 -49.28 9.78 -25.73
N GLY A 350 -48.06 10.25 -25.50
CA GLY A 350 -46.97 9.48 -24.89
C GLY A 350 -45.61 10.02 -25.29
N MET A 351 -44.57 9.26 -24.93
CA MET A 351 -43.17 9.56 -25.24
C MET A 351 -42.40 8.27 -25.48
N ILE A 352 -41.63 8.20 -26.57
CA ILE A 352 -40.70 7.08 -26.83
C ILE A 352 -39.42 7.31 -26.00
N LEU A 353 -38.84 6.23 -25.47
CA LEU A 353 -37.59 6.31 -24.72
C LEU A 353 -36.36 6.12 -25.63
N ALA A 354 -35.38 7.00 -25.45
CA ALA A 354 -34.07 6.91 -26.07
C ALA A 354 -32.99 7.30 -25.04
N ALA A 355 -31.79 6.73 -25.19
CA ALA A 355 -30.60 7.14 -24.46
C ALA A 355 -29.79 8.15 -25.30
N SER A 356 -29.20 9.15 -24.66
CA SER A 356 -28.25 10.06 -25.28
C SER A 356 -27.22 10.56 -24.26
N GLY A 357 -26.11 11.12 -24.75
CA GLY A 357 -25.20 11.91 -23.90
C GLY A 357 -25.74 13.32 -23.66
N VAL A 358 -25.05 14.09 -22.82
CA VAL A 358 -25.41 15.50 -22.55
C VAL A 358 -25.57 16.27 -23.87
N ASP A 359 -26.70 16.98 -24.01
CA ASP A 359 -27.09 17.73 -25.22
C ASP A 359 -27.09 16.91 -26.53
N ASP A 360 -27.33 15.60 -26.46
CA ASP A 360 -27.36 14.66 -27.59
C ASP A 360 -26.02 14.53 -28.34
N HIS A 361 -24.90 15.02 -27.78
CA HIS A 361 -23.59 15.07 -28.44
C HIS A 361 -23.03 13.70 -28.84
N ASP A 362 -23.29 12.67 -28.04
CA ASP A 362 -22.80 11.30 -28.28
C ASP A 362 -23.79 10.45 -29.10
N GLY A 363 -24.83 11.08 -29.67
CA GLY A 363 -25.87 10.43 -30.47
C GLY A 363 -27.12 10.06 -29.67
N ILE A 364 -28.16 9.63 -30.40
CA ILE A 364 -29.46 9.24 -29.82
C ILE A 364 -29.75 7.77 -30.13
N PHE A 365 -30.07 6.99 -29.11
CA PHE A 365 -30.23 5.53 -29.17
C PHE A 365 -31.62 5.13 -28.68
N VAL A 366 -32.53 4.79 -29.61
CA VAL A 366 -33.89 4.36 -29.24
C VAL A 366 -33.86 3.02 -28.52
N LEU A 367 -34.55 2.94 -27.37
CA LEU A 367 -34.62 1.70 -26.59
C LEU A 367 -35.59 0.70 -27.24
N SER A 368 -35.10 -0.52 -27.49
CA SER A 368 -35.85 -1.63 -28.07
C SER A 368 -35.85 -2.82 -27.10
N PRO A 369 -36.95 -3.58 -26.99
CA PRO A 369 -36.98 -4.81 -26.21
C PRO A 369 -36.29 -5.96 -26.95
N ASP A 370 -35.96 -7.03 -26.23
CA ASP A 370 -35.51 -8.29 -26.81
C ASP A 370 -36.61 -8.95 -27.65
N GLY A 371 -36.20 -9.87 -28.54
CA GLY A 371 -37.10 -10.59 -29.43
C GLY A 371 -38.17 -11.40 -28.68
N GLY A 372 -39.42 -11.34 -29.17
CA GLY A 372 -40.57 -12.03 -28.59
C GLY A 372 -41.47 -11.15 -27.72
N ALA A 373 -41.06 -9.91 -27.42
CA ALA A 373 -41.97 -8.93 -26.87
C ALA A 373 -43.14 -8.65 -27.82
N GLN A 374 -44.30 -8.27 -27.28
CA GLN A 374 -45.49 -7.96 -28.07
C GLN A 374 -46.01 -6.57 -27.72
N PRO A 375 -46.67 -5.87 -28.67
CA PRO A 375 -47.37 -4.62 -28.39
C PRO A 375 -48.29 -4.74 -27.16
N GLY A 376 -48.25 -3.74 -26.28
CA GLY A 376 -49.08 -3.66 -25.07
C GLY A 376 -48.48 -4.32 -23.82
N MET A 377 -47.41 -5.11 -23.96
CA MET A 377 -46.71 -5.68 -22.80
C MET A 377 -46.14 -4.58 -21.90
N ARG A 378 -46.33 -4.73 -20.58
CA ARG A 378 -45.83 -3.78 -19.57
C ARG A 378 -44.36 -4.04 -19.26
N VAL A 379 -43.55 -2.99 -19.26
CA VAL A 379 -42.16 -3.00 -18.77
C VAL A 379 -42.20 -2.77 -17.26
N ARG A 380 -41.45 -3.58 -16.50
CA ARG A 380 -41.47 -3.61 -15.03
C ARG A 380 -40.07 -3.72 -14.45
#